data_AF-A0A8S2S845-F1
#
_entry.id   AF-A0A8S2S845-F1
#
_cell.length_a   1.000
_cell.length_b   1.000
_cell.length_c   1.000
_cell.angle_alpha   90.00
_cell.angle_beta   90.00
_cell.angle_gamma   90.00
#
_symmetry.space_group_name_H-M   'P 1'
#
loop_
_entity.id
_entity.type
_entity.pdbx_description
1 polymer ?
#
loop_
_entity_poly.entity_id
_entity_poly.type
_entity_poly.pdbx_seq_one_letter_code
_entity_poly.pdbx_strand_id
1 'polypeptide(L)' 'MIGSMNSEHEAFIRSLLSQPFKIPIPNYKGPLSGRGLGVRRSGGRQSLYDPEEEGALVLYTPPELSEHDKL' A
#
# COMPACT_ATOMS: atom_id res chain seq x y z
N MET A 1 -26.69 -8.11 -37.57
CA MET A 1 -25.67 -7.14 -37.08
C MET A 1 -25.54 -7.27 -35.57
N ILE A 2 -24.71 -8.19 -35.05
CA ILE A 2 -24.48 -8.37 -33.59
C ILE A 2 -22.95 -8.41 -33.27
N GLY A 3 -22.10 -8.07 -34.25
CA GLY A 3 -20.63 -8.19 -34.12
C GLY A 3 -19.89 -6.94 -33.63
N SER A 4 -20.56 -5.79 -33.45
CA SER A 4 -19.87 -4.50 -33.23
C SER A 4 -19.63 -4.17 -31.75
N MET A 5 -20.60 -4.46 -30.87
CA MET A 5 -20.53 -4.04 -29.45
C MET A 5 -19.40 -4.71 -28.68
N ASN A 6 -19.09 -5.97 -28.97
CA ASN A 6 -18.01 -6.69 -28.29
C ASN A 6 -16.63 -6.11 -28.65
N SER A 7 -16.44 -5.65 -29.89
CA SER A 7 -15.14 -5.15 -30.35
C SER A 7 -14.79 -3.80 -29.71
N GLU A 8 -15.76 -2.89 -29.57
CA GLU A 8 -15.53 -1.58 -28.94
C GLU A 8 -15.33 -1.71 -27.43
N HIS A 9 -16.16 -2.53 -26.78
CA HIS A 9 -16.03 -2.83 -25.35
C HIS A 9 -14.67 -3.46 -25.03
N GLU A 10 -14.23 -4.41 -25.85
CA GLU A 10 -12.95 -5.10 -25.65
C GLU A 10 -11.76 -4.18 -25.95
N ALA A 11 -11.86 -3.30 -26.94
CA ALA A 11 -10.86 -2.25 -27.19
C ALA A 11 -10.76 -1.27 -26.01
N PHE A 12 -11.88 -0.89 -25.41
CA PHE A 12 -11.93 -0.04 -24.22
C PHE A 12 -11.25 -0.72 -23.02
N ILE A 13 -11.56 -1.99 -22.74
CA ILE A 13 -10.92 -2.74 -21.65
C ILE A 13 -9.41 -2.84 -21.87
N ARG A 14 -8.96 -3.17 -23.09
CA ARG A 14 -7.52 -3.23 -23.42
C ARG A 14 -6.84 -1.88 -23.19
N SER A 15 -7.49 -0.77 -23.55
CA SER A 15 -6.97 0.57 -23.30
C SER A 15 -6.81 0.84 -21.80
N LEU A 16 -7.79 0.45 -20.97
CA LEU A 16 -7.75 0.64 -19.52
C LEU A 16 -6.63 -0.19 -18.87
N LEU A 17 -6.52 -1.47 -19.24
CA LEU A 17 -5.51 -2.38 -18.68
C LEU A 17 -4.09 -2.07 -19.15
N SER A 18 -3.93 -1.37 -20.27
CA SER A 18 -2.62 -0.90 -20.74
C SER A 18 -2.08 0.28 -19.93
N GLN A 19 -2.94 0.97 -19.19
CA GLN A 19 -2.51 2.09 -18.35
C GLN A 19 -1.85 1.59 -17.07
N PRO A 20 -0.77 2.25 -16.61
CA PRO A 20 -0.20 1.93 -15.31
C PRO A 20 -1.23 2.21 -14.21
N PHE A 21 -1.37 1.27 -13.28
CA PHE A 21 -2.25 1.43 -12.14
C PHE A 21 -1.86 2.66 -11.31
N LYS A 22 -2.86 3.49 -10.96
CA LYS A 22 -2.70 4.65 -10.07
C LYS A 22 -3.63 4.50 -8.87
N ILE A 23 -3.12 4.79 -7.69
CA ILE A 23 -3.90 4.68 -6.45
C ILE A 23 -4.92 5.82 -6.41
N PRO A 24 -6.24 5.52 -6.33
CA PRO A 24 -7.30 6.53 -6.43
C PRO A 24 -7.52 7.28 -5.11
N ILE A 25 -6.47 7.47 -4.31
CA ILE A 25 -6.50 8.18 -3.04
C ILE A 25 -5.80 9.53 -3.28
N PRO A 26 -6.49 10.67 -3.11
CA PRO A 26 -5.87 11.98 -3.25
C PRO A 26 -4.63 12.11 -2.35
N ASN A 27 -3.55 12.65 -2.91
CA ASN A 27 -2.28 12.85 -2.19
C ASN A 27 -1.62 11.59 -1.64
N TYR A 28 -1.89 10.41 -2.20
CA TYR A 28 -1.16 9.20 -1.84
C TYR A 28 0.33 9.33 -2.19
N LYS A 29 1.18 9.37 -1.18
CA LYS A 29 2.65 9.44 -1.31
C LYS A 29 3.35 8.08 -1.19
N GLY A 30 2.59 7.00 -1.01
CA GLY A 30 3.18 5.68 -0.83
C GLY A 30 3.77 5.10 -2.14
N PRO A 31 4.72 4.17 -2.03
CA PRO A 31 5.25 3.44 -3.19
C PRO A 31 4.18 2.50 -3.78
N LEU A 32 4.13 2.43 -5.12
CA LEU A 32 3.21 1.57 -5.88
C LEU A 32 3.56 0.07 -5.79
N SER A 33 4.77 -0.26 -5.33
CA SER A 33 5.28 -1.62 -5.18
C SER A 33 6.17 -1.73 -3.93
N GLY A 34 6.47 -2.96 -3.48
CA GLY A 34 7.45 -3.20 -2.41
C GLY A 34 6.92 -3.15 -0.98
N ARG A 35 5.63 -2.81 -0.74
CA ARG A 35 4.99 -3.01 0.57
C ARG A 35 4.25 -4.35 0.61
N GLY A 36 4.99 -5.44 0.81
CA GLY A 36 4.36 -6.71 1.16
C GLY A 36 3.69 -6.57 2.53
N LEU A 37 2.36 -6.58 2.58
CA LEU A 37 1.63 -6.68 3.85
C LEU A 37 2.07 -7.96 4.57
N GLY A 38 2.53 -7.84 5.81
CA GLY A 38 2.80 -8.98 6.69
C GLY A 38 4.11 -9.74 6.49
N VAL A 39 5.00 -9.35 5.57
CA VAL A 39 6.25 -10.10 5.30
C VAL A 39 7.48 -9.19 5.35
N ARG A 40 7.80 -8.64 6.54
CA ARG A 40 9.20 -8.27 6.83
C ARG A 40 9.93 -9.55 7.20
N ARG A 41 10.82 -10.01 6.32
CA ARG A 41 11.79 -11.07 6.62
C ARG A 41 12.76 -10.53 7.68
N SER A 42 12.82 -11.19 8.84
CA SER A 42 13.84 -11.04 9.89
C SER A 42 14.05 -9.65 10.50
N GLY A 43 13.01 -9.07 11.12
CA GLY A 43 13.15 -7.97 12.07
C GLY A 43 12.24 -8.19 13.27
N GLY A 44 12.60 -7.67 14.45
CA GLY A 44 11.74 -7.71 15.64
C GLY A 44 10.37 -7.06 15.39
N ARG A 45 9.44 -7.21 16.34
CA ARG A 45 8.12 -6.56 16.29
C ARG A 45 8.32 -5.05 16.22
N GLN A 46 8.00 -4.45 15.08
CA GLN A 46 8.09 -3.01 14.83
C GLN A 46 6.84 -2.53 14.09
N SER A 47 6.59 -1.22 14.11
CA SER A 47 5.48 -0.62 13.38
C SER A 47 5.61 -0.88 11.87
N LEU A 48 4.47 -1.05 11.20
CA LEU A 48 4.44 -1.26 9.74
C LEU A 48 4.80 0.02 8.97
N TYR A 49 4.46 1.18 9.54
CA TYR A 49 4.75 2.51 9.03
C TYR A 49 5.67 3.25 9.99
N ASP A 50 6.38 4.25 9.48
CA ASP A 50 7.21 5.13 10.30
C ASP A 50 6.31 5.97 11.22
N PRO A 51 6.42 5.82 12.55
CA PRO A 51 5.60 6.59 13.49
C PRO A 51 6.04 8.06 13.62
N GLU A 52 7.24 8.42 13.15
CA GLU A 52 7.79 9.78 13.24
C GLU A 52 7.58 10.61 11.96
N GLU A 53 6.96 10.02 10.93
CA GLU A 53 6.64 10.71 9.68
C GLU A 53 5.63 11.86 9.90
N GLU A 54 5.80 12.97 9.19
CA GLU A 54 4.88 14.11 9.28
C GLU A 54 3.44 13.70 8.91
N GLY A 55 2.51 13.90 9.84
CA GLY A 55 1.11 13.50 9.66
C GLY A 55 0.83 12.01 9.89
N ALA A 56 1.78 11.27 10.49
CA ALA A 56 1.55 9.89 10.89
C ALA A 56 0.39 9.77 11.89
N LEU A 57 -0.56 8.89 11.57
CA LEU A 57 -1.63 8.51 12.48
C LEU A 57 -1.17 7.32 13.33
N VAL A 58 -0.75 7.61 14.56
CA VAL A 58 -0.34 6.59 15.52
C VAL A 58 -1.54 6.10 16.32
N LEU A 59 -1.99 4.88 16.04
CA LEU A 59 -3.12 4.26 16.76
C LEU A 59 -2.72 3.64 18.10
N TYR A 60 -1.44 3.30 18.25
CA TYR A 60 -0.91 2.65 19.45
C TYR A 60 0.58 2.95 19.59
N THR A 61 0.99 3.32 20.81
CA THR A 61 2.38 3.47 21.21
C THR A 61 2.66 2.47 22.34
N PRO A 62 3.66 1.57 22.19
CA PRO A 62 4.04 0.66 23.26
C PRO A 62 4.43 1.41 24.54
N PRO A 63 4.17 0.85 25.73
CA PRO A 63 4.67 1.42 26.98
C PRO A 63 6.19 1.36 27.04
N GLU A 64 6.80 2.35 27.68
CA GLU A 64 8.24 2.35 27.97
C GLU A 64 8.60 1.17 28.88
N LEU A 65 9.58 0.38 28.46
CA LEU A 65 10.15 -0.71 29.25
C LEU A 65 11.36 -0.20 30.04
N SER A 66 11.59 -0.77 31.22
CA SER A 66 12.83 -0.49 31.95
C SER A 66 14.03 -1.05 31.19
N GLU A 67 15.24 -0.52 31.45
CA GLU A 67 16.46 -1.04 30.81
C GLU A 67 16.72 -2.52 31.14
N HIS A 68 16.24 -2.99 32.30
CA HIS A 68 16.32 -4.41 32.67
C HIS A 68 15.39 -5.29 31.82
N ASP A 69 14.21 -4.77 31.46
CA ASP A 69 13.22 -5.50 30.66
C ASP A 69 13.56 -5.52 29.16
N LYS A 70 14.55 -4.74 28.72
CA LYS A 70 15.04 -4.67 27.33
C LYS A 70 16.17 -5.66 27.02
N LEU A 71 16.76 -6.28 28.05
CA LEU A 71 17.84 -7.27 27.95
C LEU A 71 17.31 -8.68 27.65
#